data_AF-A0A077QJ99-F1
#
_entry.id   AF-A0A077QJ99-F1
#
_cell.length_a   1.000
_cell.length_b   1.000
_cell.length_c   1.000
_cell.angle_alpha   90.00
_cell.angle_beta   90.00
_cell.angle_gamma   90.00
#
_symmetry.space_group_name_H-M   'P 1'
#
loop_
_entity.id
_entity.type
_entity.pdbx_description
1 polymer ?
#
loop_
_entity_poly.entity_id
_entity_poly.type
_entity_poly.pdbx_seq_one_letter_code
_entity_poly.pdbx_strand_id
1 'polypeptide(L)'
;MSSIKGRQLTKEQQDWIEQWLNLWGAWVYSGMIDKSQMSLIYKFMVSVEPRKGGDRPICNDDDGMLISQVVDSVMCIDQKAYGILLSYYAHGASKLSIASYYHRVANPRKMMTRSGGRLKKPSHRTCRREVDDILSASIYLLYQPLQNAFKKRKRVEKIKKVA
;
A
#
# COMPACT_ATOMS: atom_id res chain seq x y z
N MET A 1 -15.07 12.49 -12.18
CA MET A 1 -14.26 11.86 -11.11
C MET A 1 -14.34 12.74 -9.87
N SER A 2 -15.17 12.32 -8.91
CA SER A 2 -15.40 13.06 -7.66
C SER A 2 -14.09 13.19 -6.86
N SER A 3 -13.88 14.38 -6.34
CA SER A 3 -12.68 14.80 -5.61
C SER A 3 -12.47 13.97 -4.34
N ILE A 4 -11.44 13.11 -4.32
CA ILE A 4 -10.93 12.44 -3.11
C ILE A 4 -10.20 13.43 -2.19
N LYS A 5 -10.04 14.70 -2.59
CA LYS A 5 -9.56 15.77 -1.71
C LYS A 5 -10.64 16.12 -0.67
N GLY A 6 -10.71 15.37 0.42
CA GLY A 6 -11.57 15.72 1.55
C GLY A 6 -11.96 14.60 2.49
N ARG A 7 -11.64 13.33 2.20
CA ARG A 7 -11.90 12.23 3.15
C ARG A 7 -10.59 11.75 3.74
N GLN A 8 -10.31 12.20 4.95
CA GLN A 8 -9.18 11.74 5.75
C GLN A 8 -9.72 10.82 6.85
N LEU A 9 -8.94 9.79 7.19
CA LEU A 9 -9.20 8.97 8.37
C LEU A 9 -8.97 9.81 9.62
N THR A 10 -9.66 9.47 10.72
CA THR A 10 -9.27 10.03 12.02
C THR A 10 -7.89 9.47 12.42
N LYS A 11 -7.19 10.15 13.34
CA LYS A 11 -5.87 9.71 13.80
C LYS A 11 -5.88 8.26 14.28
N GLU A 12 -6.88 7.89 15.08
CA GLU A 12 -7.03 6.51 15.58
C GLU A 12 -7.24 5.49 14.45
N GLN A 13 -8.03 5.85 13.44
CA GLN A 13 -8.26 4.99 12.28
C GLN A 13 -6.99 4.81 11.47
N GLN A 14 -6.20 5.88 11.34
CA GLN A 14 -4.92 5.88 10.66
C GLN A 14 -3.88 5.06 11.41
N ASP A 15 -3.72 5.27 12.72
CA ASP A 15 -2.80 4.51 13.55
C ASP A 15 -3.13 3.00 13.51
N TRP A 16 -4.43 2.65 13.56
CA TRP A 16 -4.88 1.26 13.47
C TRP A 16 -4.51 0.59 12.15
N ILE A 17 -4.77 1.24 11.01
CA ILE A 17 -4.45 0.64 9.71
C ILE A 17 -2.94 0.63 9.45
N GLU A 18 -2.21 1.68 9.86
CA GLU A 18 -0.76 1.72 9.72
C GLU A 18 -0.09 0.61 10.52
N GLN A 19 -0.57 0.31 11.72
CA GLN A 19 -0.08 -0.83 12.51
C GLN A 19 -0.23 -2.15 11.73
N TRP A 20 -1.41 -2.44 11.20
CA TRP A 20 -1.67 -3.67 10.45
C TRP A 20 -0.87 -3.75 9.15
N LEU A 21 -0.78 -2.66 8.38
CA LEU A 21 -0.01 -2.63 7.14
C LEU A 21 1.49 -2.76 7.38
N ASN A 22 2.02 -2.26 8.50
CA ASN A 22 3.41 -2.46 8.87
C ASN A 22 3.72 -3.94 9.20
N LEU A 23 2.86 -4.59 9.99
CA LEU A 23 2.99 -6.02 10.31
C LEU A 23 2.86 -6.89 9.05
N TRP A 24 1.86 -6.61 8.23
CA TRP A 24 1.64 -7.28 6.95
C TRP A 24 2.81 -7.06 5.99
N GLY A 25 3.33 -5.83 5.88
CA GLY A 25 4.47 -5.53 5.02
C GLY A 25 5.72 -6.32 5.41
N ALA A 26 6.00 -6.43 6.71
CA ALA A 26 7.08 -7.27 7.20
C ALA A 26 6.83 -8.77 6.90
N TRP A 27 5.58 -9.24 7.05
CA TRP A 27 5.19 -10.60 6.71
C TRP A 27 5.34 -10.90 5.21
N VAL A 28 4.88 -10.02 4.33
CA VAL A 28 5.07 -10.11 2.86
C VAL A 28 6.57 -10.20 2.54
N TYR A 29 7.36 -9.33 3.16
CA TYR A 29 8.80 -9.26 2.94
C TYR A 29 9.55 -10.53 3.37
N SER A 30 9.03 -11.26 4.37
CA SER A 30 9.62 -12.52 4.82
C SER A 30 9.52 -13.64 3.77
N GLY A 31 8.70 -13.48 2.73
CA GLY A 31 8.58 -14.45 1.64
C GLY A 31 7.66 -15.63 1.94
N MET A 32 6.84 -15.56 3.00
CA MET A 32 5.89 -16.62 3.40
C MET A 32 4.65 -16.74 2.50
N ILE A 33 4.62 -16.09 1.34
CA ILE A 33 3.48 -16.12 0.41
C ILE A 33 3.67 -17.24 -0.61
N ASP A 34 2.68 -18.14 -0.70
CA ASP A 34 2.62 -19.12 -1.77
C ASP A 34 2.49 -18.43 -3.15
N LYS A 35 3.38 -18.82 -4.07
CA LYS A 35 3.65 -18.13 -5.35
C LYS A 35 2.45 -18.08 -6.27
N SER A 36 1.44 -18.93 -6.05
CA SER A 36 0.28 -19.10 -6.93
C SER A 36 -0.84 -18.07 -6.71
N GLN A 37 -0.96 -17.42 -5.55
CA GLN A 37 -2.20 -16.71 -5.20
C GLN A 37 -2.19 -15.19 -5.38
N MET A 38 -1.03 -14.52 -5.51
CA MET A 38 -0.96 -13.04 -5.54
C MET A 38 0.06 -12.54 -6.58
N SER A 39 -0.39 -12.35 -7.82
CA SER A 39 0.49 -12.09 -8.97
C SER A 39 1.33 -10.80 -8.86
N LEU A 40 0.80 -9.74 -8.23
CA LEU A 40 1.49 -8.45 -8.09
C LEU A 40 2.47 -8.44 -6.91
N ILE A 41 2.08 -9.00 -5.76
CA ILE A 41 2.99 -9.15 -4.61
C ILE A 41 4.17 -10.03 -4.99
N TYR A 42 3.92 -11.14 -5.69
CA TYR A 42 4.97 -12.04 -6.16
C TYR A 42 5.95 -11.33 -7.11
N LYS A 43 5.46 -10.61 -8.12
CA LYS A 43 6.31 -9.82 -9.03
C LYS A 43 7.17 -8.81 -8.28
N PHE A 44 6.60 -8.15 -7.28
CA PHE A 44 7.35 -7.23 -6.42
C PHE A 44 8.45 -7.95 -5.63
N MET A 45 8.14 -9.06 -4.97
CA MET A 45 9.11 -9.83 -4.19
C MET A 45 10.27 -10.35 -5.04
N VAL A 46 10.02 -10.80 -6.28
CA VAL A 46 11.08 -11.21 -7.22
C VAL A 46 11.99 -10.04 -7.61
N SER A 47 11.45 -8.82 -7.69
CA SER A 47 12.21 -7.63 -8.08
C SER A 47 13.09 -7.04 -6.97
N VAL A 48 12.89 -7.49 -5.73
CA VAL A 48 13.51 -6.90 -4.54
C VAL A 48 14.60 -7.83 -4.01
N GLU A 49 15.78 -7.28 -3.71
CA GLU A 49 16.85 -8.06 -3.10
C GLU A 49 16.47 -8.47 -1.66
N PRO A 50 16.73 -9.72 -1.26
CA PRO A 50 16.46 -10.19 0.10
C PRO A 50 17.41 -9.50 1.08
N ARG A 51 16.86 -8.61 1.92
CA ARG A 51 17.61 -7.92 2.97
C ARG A 51 17.75 -8.87 4.15
N LYS A 52 19.00 -9.14 4.53
CA LYS A 52 19.35 -9.91 5.72
C LYS A 52 19.06 -9.07 6.97
N GLY A 53 18.03 -9.42 7.74
CA GLY A 53 17.73 -8.77 9.02
C GLY A 53 16.23 -8.65 9.27
N GLY A 54 15.67 -9.60 10.03
CA GLY A 54 14.26 -9.68 10.39
C GLY A 54 13.94 -8.91 11.68
N ASP A 55 14.24 -7.62 11.74
CA ASP A 55 14.03 -6.82 12.98
C ASP A 55 12.59 -6.32 13.14
N ARG A 56 11.75 -6.42 12.11
CA ARG A 56 10.37 -5.92 12.16
C ARG A 56 9.41 -7.01 12.64
N PRO A 57 8.49 -6.70 13.58
CA PRO A 57 7.45 -7.64 13.98
C PRO A 57 6.57 -7.99 12.77
N ILE A 58 6.22 -9.27 12.65
CA ILE A 58 5.36 -9.80 11.60
C ILE A 58 4.00 -10.17 12.19
N CYS A 59 2.95 -10.14 11.37
CA CYS A 59 1.66 -10.73 11.73
C CYS A 59 1.73 -12.27 11.63
N ASN A 60 0.71 -12.95 12.17
CA ASN A 60 0.52 -14.38 11.90
C ASN A 60 0.10 -14.61 10.43
N ASP A 61 0.20 -15.86 9.97
CA ASP A 61 -0.05 -16.21 8.57
C ASP A 61 -1.51 -16.00 8.16
N ASP A 62 -2.48 -16.29 9.04
CA ASP A 62 -3.90 -16.08 8.74
C ASP A 62 -4.22 -14.59 8.50
N ASP A 63 -3.72 -13.71 9.37
CA ASP A 63 -3.89 -12.27 9.24
C ASP A 63 -3.12 -11.75 8.02
N GLY A 64 -1.91 -12.27 7.78
CA GLY A 64 -1.11 -11.96 6.59
C GLY A 64 -1.86 -12.29 5.30
N MET A 65 -2.47 -13.46 5.23
CA MET A 65 -3.29 -13.90 4.09
C MET A 65 -4.58 -13.07 3.96
N LEU A 66 -5.29 -12.82 5.06
CA LEU A 66 -6.51 -12.00 5.06
C LEU A 66 -6.24 -10.58 4.56
N ILE A 67 -5.19 -9.93 5.08
CA ILE A 67 -4.79 -8.58 4.67
C ILE A 67 -4.37 -8.61 3.20
N SER A 68 -3.61 -9.61 2.75
CA SER A 68 -3.18 -9.73 1.35
C SER A 68 -4.37 -9.82 0.39
N GLN A 69 -5.37 -10.63 0.71
CA GLN A 69 -6.59 -10.75 -0.09
C GLN A 69 -7.36 -9.42 -0.19
N VAL A 70 -7.47 -8.70 0.94
CA VAL A 70 -8.12 -7.38 0.94
C VAL A 70 -7.33 -6.39 0.11
N VAL A 71 -6.01 -6.31 0.31
CA VAL A 71 -5.15 -5.38 -0.43
C VAL A 71 -5.20 -5.66 -1.92
N ASP A 72 -5.10 -6.93 -2.34
CA ASP A 72 -5.17 -7.30 -3.76
C ASP A 72 -6.54 -6.95 -4.34
N SER A 73 -7.64 -7.25 -3.64
CA SER A 73 -9.00 -6.93 -4.11
C SER A 73 -9.26 -5.44 -4.31
N VAL A 74 -8.61 -4.56 -3.52
CA VAL A 74 -8.80 -3.11 -3.59
C VAL A 74 -7.79 -2.46 -4.53
N MET A 75 -6.52 -2.88 -4.46
CA MET A 75 -5.40 -2.20 -5.12
C MET A 75 -5.07 -2.77 -6.51
N CYS A 76 -5.63 -3.92 -6.91
CA CYS A 76 -5.45 -4.49 -8.24
C CYS A 76 -5.81 -3.52 -9.39
N ILE A 77 -6.69 -2.55 -9.13
CA ILE A 77 -7.14 -1.53 -10.09
C ILE A 77 -6.00 -0.55 -10.44
N ASP A 78 -5.15 -0.19 -9.47
CA ASP A 78 -4.05 0.76 -9.65
C ASP A 78 -2.71 0.10 -9.28
N GLN A 79 -2.08 -0.51 -10.28
CA GLN A 79 -0.78 -1.18 -10.14
C GLN A 79 0.32 -0.24 -9.63
N LYS A 80 0.24 1.06 -9.95
CA LYS A 80 1.24 2.03 -9.53
C LYS A 80 1.07 2.39 -8.07
N ALA A 81 -0.16 2.64 -7.62
CA ALA A 81 -0.44 2.84 -6.20
C ALA A 81 -0.09 1.59 -5.39
N TYR A 82 -0.37 0.40 -5.92
CA TYR A 82 0.01 -0.86 -5.30
C TYR A 82 1.54 -1.00 -5.18
N GLY A 83 2.29 -0.72 -6.25
CA GLY A 83 3.75 -0.74 -6.21
C GLY A 83 4.35 0.24 -5.19
N ILE A 84 3.76 1.44 -5.06
CA ILE A 84 4.15 2.42 -4.05
C ILE A 84 3.84 1.90 -2.63
N LEU A 85 2.67 1.29 -2.42
CA LEU A 85 2.28 0.69 -1.15
C LEU A 85 3.24 -0.42 -0.70
N LEU A 86 3.60 -1.33 -1.61
CA LEU A 86 4.56 -2.40 -1.36
C LEU A 86 5.97 -1.85 -1.10
N SER A 87 6.39 -0.86 -1.87
CA SER A 87 7.69 -0.19 -1.66
C SER A 87 7.77 0.43 -0.27
N TYR A 88 6.67 1.00 0.21
CA TYR A 88 6.60 1.66 1.52
C TYR A 88 6.52 0.65 2.68
N TYR A 89 5.51 -0.23 2.69
CA TYR A 89 5.27 -1.14 3.81
C TYR A 89 6.10 -2.42 3.75
N ALA A 90 6.21 -3.07 2.60
CA ALA A 90 6.94 -4.33 2.47
C ALA A 90 8.45 -4.10 2.46
N HIS A 91 8.97 -3.31 1.52
CA HIS A 91 10.41 -3.02 1.45
C HIS A 91 10.89 -2.04 2.55
N GLY A 92 10.00 -1.20 3.09
CA GLY A 92 10.38 -0.20 4.11
C GLY A 92 11.11 1.00 3.52
N ALA A 93 10.89 1.33 2.23
CA ALA A 93 11.50 2.51 1.63
C ALA A 93 10.86 3.79 2.18
N SER A 94 11.69 4.80 2.45
CA SER A 94 11.18 6.11 2.85
C SER A 94 10.40 6.77 1.70
N LYS A 95 9.40 7.60 2.04
CA LYS A 95 8.64 8.39 1.04
C LYS A 95 9.58 9.19 0.12
N LEU A 96 10.71 9.65 0.65
CA LEU A 96 11.74 10.37 -0.10
C LEU A 96 12.43 9.47 -1.13
N SER A 97 12.82 8.25 -0.76
CA SER A 97 13.44 7.30 -1.68
C SER A 97 12.49 6.91 -2.81
N ILE A 98 11.23 6.62 -2.47
CA ILE A 98 10.17 6.32 -3.44
C ILE A 98 9.96 7.52 -4.39
N ALA A 99 9.87 8.74 -3.85
CA ALA A 99 9.71 9.96 -4.66
C ALA A 99 10.90 10.23 -5.58
N SER A 100 12.13 9.94 -5.13
CA SER A 100 13.33 10.05 -5.96
C SER A 100 13.33 9.06 -7.11
N TYR A 101 12.97 7.80 -6.86
CA TYR A 101 12.79 6.80 -7.91
C TYR A 101 11.67 7.21 -8.88
N TYR A 102 10.53 7.62 -8.35
CA TYR A 102 9.35 8.05 -9.10
C TYR A 102 9.65 9.28 -9.98
N HIS A 103 10.40 10.25 -9.47
CA HIS A 103 10.90 11.38 -10.25
C HIS A 103 11.88 10.94 -11.35
N ARG A 104 12.80 10.01 -11.06
CA ARG A 104 13.78 9.53 -12.03
C ARG A 104 13.10 8.95 -13.28
N VAL A 105 12.10 8.09 -13.09
CA VAL A 105 11.35 7.42 -14.18
C VAL A 105 10.18 8.23 -14.73
N ALA A 106 9.88 9.42 -14.19
CA ALA A 106 8.73 10.22 -14.63
C ALA A 106 8.91 10.75 -16.05
N ASN A 107 7.88 10.52 -16.87
CA ASN A 107 7.77 11.08 -18.22
C ASN A 107 7.33 12.56 -18.17
N PRO A 108 7.77 13.38 -19.15
CA PRO A 108 7.22 14.72 -19.34
C PRO A 108 5.69 14.66 -19.54
N ARG A 109 4.96 15.57 -18.90
CA ARG A 109 3.51 15.67 -19.02
C ARG A 109 3.07 17.11 -19.16
N LYS A 110 1.88 17.33 -19.71
CA LYS A 110 1.31 18.66 -19.89
C LYS A 110 0.95 19.23 -18.52
N MET A 111 1.65 20.28 -18.11
CA MET A 111 1.42 20.98 -16.85
C MET A 111 0.91 22.38 -17.15
N MET A 112 -0.25 22.74 -16.60
CA MET A 112 -0.81 24.08 -16.74
C MET A 112 -0.01 25.06 -15.89
N THR A 113 0.71 25.96 -16.56
CA THR A 113 1.45 27.05 -15.92
C THR A 113 0.75 28.38 -16.19
N ARG A 114 1.18 29.46 -15.51
CA ARG A 114 0.61 30.80 -15.68
C ARG A 114 0.61 31.28 -17.14
N SER A 115 1.61 30.90 -17.93
CA SER A 115 1.72 31.25 -19.36
C SER A 115 1.13 30.21 -20.29
N GLY A 116 0.22 29.36 -19.81
CA GLY A 116 -0.37 28.25 -20.55
C GLY A 116 0.27 26.88 -20.26
N GLY A 117 -0.27 25.84 -20.88
CA GLY A 117 0.18 24.46 -20.70
C GLY A 117 1.54 24.20 -21.36
N ARG A 118 2.53 23.76 -20.58
CA ARG A 118 3.85 23.34 -21.09
C ARG A 118 4.09 21.85 -20.85
N LEU A 119 4.76 21.18 -21.79
CA LEU A 119 5.21 19.81 -21.59
C LEU A 119 6.50 19.83 -20.75
N LYS A 120 6.45 19.33 -19.52
CA LYS A 120 7.59 19.33 -18.61
C LYS A 120 7.59 18.08 -17.74
N LYS A 121 8.78 17.61 -17.38
CA LYS A 121 8.95 16.61 -16.33
C LYS A 121 8.51 17.20 -14.98
N PRO A 122 7.71 16.49 -14.17
CA PRO A 122 7.32 16.98 -12.86
C PRO A 122 8.55 17.24 -11.99
N SER A 123 8.49 18.25 -11.13
CA SER A 123 9.57 18.50 -10.16
C SER A 123 9.61 17.40 -9.11
N HIS A 124 10.75 17.24 -8.43
CA HIS A 124 10.88 16.31 -7.30
C HIS A 124 9.86 16.63 -6.18
N ARG A 125 9.62 17.91 -5.88
CA ARG A 125 8.59 18.34 -4.92
C ARG A 125 7.18 17.90 -5.32
N THR A 126 6.87 17.94 -6.62
CA THR A 126 5.60 17.45 -7.16
C THR A 126 5.49 15.93 -6.97
N CYS A 127 6.55 15.20 -7.31
CA CYS A 127 6.61 13.74 -7.14
C CYS A 127 6.42 13.32 -5.68
N ARG A 128 7.05 14.04 -4.74
CA ARG A 128 6.91 13.78 -3.30
C ARG A 128 5.47 13.98 -2.81
N ARG A 129 4.79 15.04 -3.26
CA ARG A 129 3.37 15.28 -2.95
C ARG A 129 2.49 14.17 -3.51
N GLU A 130 2.72 13.78 -4.76
CA GLU A 130 1.94 12.70 -5.37
C GLU A 130 2.10 11.36 -4.66
N VAL A 131 3.33 11.01 -4.25
CA VAL A 131 3.55 9.78 -3.46
C VAL A 131 2.78 9.85 -2.13
N ASP A 132 2.78 11.00 -1.46
CA ASP A 132 2.05 11.18 -0.20
C ASP A 132 0.53 11.12 -0.39
N ASP A 133 0.01 11.75 -1.44
CA ASP A 133 -1.40 11.72 -1.82
C ASP A 133 -1.85 10.30 -2.19
N ILE A 134 -1.03 9.56 -2.95
CA ILE A 134 -1.29 8.17 -3.34
C ILE A 134 -1.31 7.26 -2.12
N LEU A 135 -0.33 7.37 -1.22
CA LEU A 135 -0.30 6.57 0.00
C LEU A 135 -1.53 6.88 0.88
N SER A 136 -1.83 8.16 1.10
CA SER A 136 -2.97 8.59 1.91
C SER A 136 -4.30 8.09 1.33
N ALA A 137 -4.47 8.17 0.00
CA ALA A 137 -5.65 7.65 -0.68
C ALA A 137 -5.73 6.11 -0.59
N SER A 138 -4.61 5.41 -0.76
CA SER A 138 -4.55 3.94 -0.65
C SER A 138 -4.97 3.48 0.75
N ILE A 139 -4.41 4.11 1.78
CA ILE A 139 -4.75 3.84 3.19
C ILE A 139 -6.24 4.09 3.45
N TYR A 140 -6.77 5.21 2.95
CA TYR A 140 -8.19 5.55 3.08
C TYR A 140 -9.10 4.48 2.45
N LEU A 141 -8.76 4.00 1.24
CA LEU A 141 -9.52 2.97 0.54
C LEU A 141 -9.44 1.61 1.23
N LEU A 142 -8.32 1.28 1.86
CA LEU A 142 -8.10 -0.01 2.51
C LEU A 142 -8.77 -0.11 3.88
N TYR A 143 -8.96 1.00 4.59
CA TYR A 143 -9.45 1.00 5.97
C TYR A 143 -10.79 0.28 6.15
N GLN A 144 -11.82 0.65 5.38
CA GLN A 144 -13.16 0.08 5.53
C GLN A 144 -13.22 -1.41 5.12
N PRO A 145 -12.70 -1.83 3.94
CA PRO A 145 -12.63 -3.24 3.57
C PRO A 145 -11.91 -4.09 4.62
N LEU A 146 -10.80 -3.59 5.16
CA LEU A 146 -10.01 -4.33 6.14
C LEU A 146 -10.74 -4.49 7.47
N GLN A 147 -11.37 -3.41 7.98
CA GLN A 147 -12.23 -3.51 9.16
C GLN A 147 -13.35 -4.54 8.99
N ASN A 148 -13.98 -4.56 7.82
CA ASN A 148 -15.06 -5.49 7.51
C ASN A 148 -14.55 -6.94 7.48
N ALA A 149 -13.37 -7.17 6.92
CA ALA A 149 -12.74 -8.49 6.90
C ALA A 149 -12.46 -9.02 8.32
N PHE A 150 -11.84 -8.20 9.19
CA PHE A 150 -11.59 -8.58 10.58
C PHE A 150 -12.88 -8.84 11.38
N LYS A 151 -13.91 -8.00 11.20
CA LYS A 151 -15.22 -8.19 11.85
C LYS A 151 -15.89 -9.50 11.40
N LYS A 152 -15.83 -9.81 10.10
CA LYS A 152 -16.36 -11.07 9.54
C LYS A 152 -15.63 -12.29 10.11
N ARG A 153 -14.29 -12.28 10.14
CA ARG A 153 -13.48 -13.36 10.75
C ARG A 153 -13.90 -13.63 12.20
N LYS A 154 -13.95 -12.59 13.04
CA LYS A 154 -14.35 -12.70 14.46
C LYS A 154 -15.76 -13.26 14.64
N ARG A 155 -16.69 -12.94 13.75
CA ARG A 155 -18.05 -13.50 13.78
C ARG A 155 -18.05 -15.00 13.48
N VAL A 156 -17.32 -15.43 12.45
CA VAL A 156 -17.24 -16.84 12.06
C VAL A 156 -16.60 -17.68 13.17
N GLU A 157 -15.54 -17.20 13.79
CA GLU A 157 -14.89 -17.88 14.92
C GLU A 157 -15.82 -18.07 16.12
N LYS A 158 -16.69 -17.09 16.41
CA LYS A 158 -17.70 -17.23 17.47
C LYS A 158 -18.73 -18.31 17.16
N ILE A 159 -19.21 -18.40 15.92
CA ILE A 159 -20.21 -19.39 15.51
C ILE A 159 -19.63 -20.81 15.63
N LYS A 160 -18.37 -21.01 15.20
CA LYS A 160 -17.69 -22.32 15.30
C LYS A 160 -17.55 -22.85 16.72
N LYS A 161 -17.61 -22.00 17.75
CA LYS A 161 -17.49 -22.40 19.16
C LYS A 161 -18.82 -22.81 19.82
N VAL A 162 -19.95 -22.54 19.15
CA VAL A 162 -21.30 -22.79 19.69
C VAL A 162 -21.91 -24.09 19.14
N ALA A 163 -21.29 -24.69 18.13
CA ALA A 163 -21.63 -26.00 17.58
C ALA A 163 -20.67 -27.06 18.13
#